data_AF-A0A960AKL7-F1
#
_entry.id   AF-A0A960AKL7-F1
#
_cell.length_a   1.000
_cell.length_b   1.000
_cell.length_c   1.000
_cell.angle_alpha   90.00
_cell.angle_beta   90.00
_cell.angle_gamma   90.00
#
_symmetry.space_group_name_H-M   'P 1'
#
loop_
_entity.id
_entity.type
_entity.pdbx_description
1 polymer ?
#
loop_
_entity_poly.entity_id
_entity_poly.type
_entity_poly.pdbx_seq_one_letter_code
_entity_poly.pdbx_strand_id
1 'polypeptide(L)'
;MDQMTIRLIIGVLLVIAVLAIAGRRALTLFKLITSGQPTVDRPESRPAALESQATEVLGQKKLLQWTVPGVAHVFAMWGFIVLVLTIIETVGAVFISQQFAIPFIGRWAVIGFIEDVFIVLVLVGLAIFAVIRLRTQPAKQGRYS
;
A
#
# COMPACT_ATOMS: atom_id res chain seq x y z
N MET A 1 3.98 10.01 34.46
CA MET A 1 3.33 9.31 33.34
C MET A 1 3.76 7.86 33.38
N ASP A 2 2.81 6.94 33.30
CA ASP A 2 3.10 5.52 33.21
C ASP A 2 3.63 5.15 31.80
N GLN A 3 4.24 3.97 31.69
CA GLN A 3 4.87 3.50 30.46
C GLN A 3 3.89 3.40 29.30
N MET A 4 2.61 3.08 29.55
CA MET A 4 1.59 3.01 28.50
C MET A 4 1.29 4.40 27.94
N THR A 5 1.06 5.38 28.80
CA THR A 5 0.79 6.76 28.37
C THR A 5 1.94 7.36 27.58
N ILE A 6 3.20 7.10 27.98
CA ILE A 6 4.39 7.55 27.23
C ILE A 6 4.37 6.97 25.80
N ARG A 7 4.13 5.66 25.66
CA ARG A 7 4.09 4.98 24.35
C ARG A 7 2.99 5.52 23.46
N LEU A 8 1.80 5.76 24.01
CA LEU A 8 0.67 6.32 23.25
C LEU A 8 0.97 7.73 22.76
N ILE A 9 1.49 8.60 23.63
CA ILE A 9 1.85 9.97 23.26
C ILE A 9 2.90 9.97 22.15
N ILE A 10 3.99 9.21 22.31
CA ILE A 10 5.04 9.11 21.30
C ILE A 10 4.48 8.54 19.99
N GLY A 11 3.69 7.47 20.06
CA GLY A 11 3.09 6.82 18.89
C GLY A 11 2.18 7.77 18.11
N VAL A 12 1.29 8.48 18.79
CA VAL A 12 0.39 9.46 18.17
C VAL A 12 1.17 10.61 17.55
N LEU A 13 2.16 11.17 18.26
CA LEU A 13 2.99 12.25 17.73
C LEU A 13 3.76 11.82 16.49
N LEU A 14 4.30 10.59 16.47
CA LEU A 14 4.97 10.03 15.30
C LEU A 14 4.01 9.86 14.12
N VAL A 15 2.80 9.31 14.35
CA VAL A 15 1.79 9.17 13.30
C VAL A 15 1.43 10.53 12.70
N ILE A 16 1.16 11.53 13.55
CA ILE A 16 0.85 12.90 13.10
C ILE A 16 2.01 13.49 12.30
N ALA A 17 3.25 13.35 12.78
CA ALA A 17 4.42 13.88 12.09
C ALA A 17 4.61 13.23 10.70
N VAL A 18 4.50 11.90 10.62
CA VAL A 18 4.61 11.16 9.36
C VAL A 18 3.51 11.56 8.39
N LEU A 19 2.25 11.64 8.85
CA LEU A 19 1.12 12.06 8.01
C LEU A 19 1.27 13.51 7.52
N ALA A 20 1.77 14.41 8.34
CA ALA A 20 2.01 15.80 7.94
C ALA A 20 3.09 15.90 6.86
N ILE A 21 4.20 15.17 7.01
CA ILE A 21 5.29 15.15 6.02
C ILE A 21 4.82 14.50 4.71
N ALA A 22 4.17 13.34 4.80
CA ALA A 22 3.64 12.61 3.65
C ALA A 22 2.57 13.43 2.91
N GLY A 23 1.64 14.03 3.65
CA GLY A 23 0.58 14.89 3.11
C GLY A 23 1.15 16.12 2.41
N ARG A 24 2.13 16.81 3.00
CA ARG A 24 2.81 17.93 2.35
C ARG A 24 3.45 17.51 1.03
N ARG A 25 4.17 16.38 1.02
CA ARG A 25 4.80 15.85 -0.21
C ARG A 25 3.76 15.47 -1.26
N ALA A 26 2.68 14.80 -0.86
CA ALA A 26 1.59 14.43 -1.75
C ALA A 26 0.95 15.66 -2.39
N LEU A 27 0.70 16.74 -1.62
CA LEU A 27 0.17 18.00 -2.15
C LEU A 27 1.15 18.67 -3.12
N THR A 28 2.44 18.65 -2.84
CA THR A 28 3.46 19.17 -3.77
C THR A 28 3.45 18.39 -5.09
N LEU A 29 3.44 17.06 -5.02
CA LEU A 29 3.41 16.21 -6.21
C LEU A 29 2.10 16.36 -6.99
N PHE A 30 0.96 16.43 -6.30
CA PHE A 30 -0.33 16.65 -6.92
C PHE A 30 -0.32 17.95 -7.72
N LYS A 31 0.06 19.07 -7.10
CA LYS A 31 0.15 20.38 -7.77
C LYS A 31 1.06 20.33 -8.99
N LEU A 32 2.23 19.70 -8.86
CA LEU A 32 3.21 19.56 -9.94
C LEU A 32 2.68 18.72 -11.10
N ILE A 33 2.04 17.57 -10.82
CA ILE A 33 1.48 16.69 -11.84
C ILE A 33 0.32 17.39 -12.55
N THR A 34 -0.55 18.08 -11.80
CA THR A 34 -1.73 18.77 -12.36
C THR A 34 -1.40 20.05 -13.12
N SER A 35 -0.19 20.61 -12.97
CA SER A 35 0.22 21.79 -13.77
C SER A 35 0.75 21.42 -15.16
N GLY A 36 0.94 20.13 -15.45
CA GLY A 36 1.32 19.64 -16.77
C GLY A 36 0.15 19.63 -17.76
N GLN A 37 0.48 19.59 -19.07
CA GLN A 37 -0.51 19.36 -20.11
C GLN A 37 -1.07 17.92 -20.05
N PRO A 38 -2.34 17.70 -20.43
CA PRO A 38 -2.88 16.34 -20.57
C PRO A 38 -2.03 15.50 -21.52
N THR A 39 -1.79 14.24 -21.16
CA THR A 39 -1.11 13.29 -22.04
C THR A 39 -2.00 12.92 -23.22
N VAL A 40 -1.39 12.65 -24.38
CA VAL A 40 -2.10 12.21 -25.59
C VAL A 40 -2.94 10.95 -25.37
N ASP A 41 -2.50 10.06 -24.47
CA ASP A 41 -3.18 8.80 -24.15
C ASP A 41 -4.20 8.91 -23.00
N ARG A 42 -4.67 10.12 -22.67
CA ARG A 42 -5.61 10.30 -21.55
C ARG A 42 -7.00 9.75 -21.95
N PRO A 43 -7.63 8.89 -21.11
CA PRO A 43 -8.96 8.37 -21.41
C PRO A 43 -9.97 9.50 -21.64
N GLU A 44 -10.67 9.45 -22.77
CA GLU A 44 -11.57 10.52 -23.23
C GLU A 44 -12.87 10.61 -22.42
N SER A 45 -13.26 9.52 -21.75
CA SER A 45 -14.51 9.42 -20.99
C SER A 45 -14.29 8.82 -19.60
N ARG A 46 -15.20 9.13 -18.67
CA ARG A 46 -15.17 8.57 -17.31
C ARG A 46 -15.27 7.04 -17.30
N PRO A 47 -16.12 6.39 -18.12
CA PRO A 47 -16.15 4.93 -18.20
C PRO A 47 -14.82 4.33 -18.68
N ALA A 48 -14.22 4.89 -19.72
CA ALA A 48 -12.93 4.43 -20.23
C ALA A 48 -11.81 4.61 -19.18
N ALA A 49 -11.87 5.69 -18.39
CA ALA A 49 -10.94 5.90 -17.29
C ALA A 49 -11.09 4.84 -16.17
N LEU A 50 -12.33 4.48 -15.82
CA LEU A 50 -12.60 3.44 -14.82
C LEU A 50 -12.14 2.06 -15.29
N GLU A 51 -12.42 1.72 -16.55
CA GLU A 51 -11.96 0.46 -17.14
C GLU A 51 -10.43 0.38 -17.18
N SER A 52 -9.77 1.48 -17.57
CA SER A 52 -8.31 1.57 -17.54
C SER A 52 -7.77 1.37 -16.12
N GLN A 53 -8.39 1.97 -15.10
CA GLN A 53 -7.97 1.76 -13.70
C GLN A 53 -8.18 0.30 -13.26
N ALA A 54 -9.32 -0.31 -13.58
CA ALA A 54 -9.59 -1.69 -13.23
C ALA A 54 -8.59 -2.66 -13.89
N THR A 55 -8.26 -2.45 -15.17
CA THR A 55 -7.38 -3.35 -15.93
C THR A 55 -5.90 -3.11 -15.67
N GLU A 56 -5.46 -1.85 -15.64
CA GLU A 56 -4.05 -1.49 -15.51
C GLU A 56 -3.60 -1.40 -14.06
N VAL A 57 -4.45 -0.90 -13.15
CA VAL A 57 -4.09 -0.73 -11.73
C VAL A 57 -4.45 -1.96 -10.92
N LEU A 58 -5.73 -2.35 -10.87
CA LEU A 58 -6.14 -3.52 -10.08
C LEU A 58 -5.72 -4.85 -10.73
N GLY A 59 -5.84 -4.93 -12.06
CA GLY A 59 -5.41 -6.10 -12.83
C GLY A 59 -3.90 -6.18 -13.06
N GLN A 60 -3.15 -5.09 -12.83
CA GLN A 60 -1.69 -5.01 -13.03
C GLN A 60 -1.21 -5.49 -14.40
N LYS A 61 -2.02 -5.32 -15.45
CA LYS A 61 -1.78 -5.89 -16.79
C LYS A 61 -0.36 -5.62 -17.32
N LYS A 62 0.14 -4.39 -17.18
CA LYS A 62 1.52 -4.03 -17.59
C LYS A 62 2.61 -4.68 -16.75
N LEU A 63 2.45 -4.75 -15.43
CA LEU A 63 3.48 -5.32 -14.56
C LEU A 63 3.60 -6.83 -14.75
N LEU A 64 2.49 -7.52 -15.05
CA LEU A 64 2.49 -8.96 -15.28
C LEU A 64 3.23 -9.38 -16.57
N GLN A 65 3.61 -8.43 -17.43
CA GLN A 65 4.54 -8.69 -18.54
C GLN A 65 5.94 -9.10 -18.03
N TRP A 66 6.33 -8.66 -16.82
CA TRP A 66 7.53 -9.13 -16.14
C TRP A 66 7.14 -10.12 -15.04
N THR A 67 7.10 -11.40 -15.37
CA THR A 67 6.45 -12.42 -14.52
C THR A 67 6.89 -12.41 -13.06
N VAL A 68 8.20 -12.47 -12.77
CA VAL A 68 8.68 -12.59 -11.38
C VAL A 68 8.45 -11.29 -10.57
N PRO A 69 8.90 -10.09 -11.00
CA PRO A 69 8.60 -8.87 -10.27
C PRO A 69 7.10 -8.51 -10.26
N GLY A 70 6.39 -8.83 -11.34
CA GLY A 70 4.95 -8.59 -11.49
C GLY A 70 4.13 -9.39 -10.50
N VAL A 71 4.37 -10.70 -10.38
CA VAL A 71 3.67 -11.54 -9.39
C VAL A 71 3.98 -11.11 -7.96
N ALA A 72 5.24 -10.77 -7.65
CA ALA A 72 5.60 -10.22 -6.34
C ALA A 72 4.84 -8.92 -6.02
N HIS A 73 4.61 -8.07 -7.04
CA HIS A 73 3.82 -6.86 -6.90
C HIS A 73 2.32 -7.13 -6.72
N VAL A 74 1.76 -8.14 -7.39
CA VAL A 74 0.37 -8.56 -7.19
C VAL A 74 0.13 -8.94 -5.73
N PHE A 75 1.03 -9.75 -5.15
CA PHE A 75 0.96 -10.12 -3.73
C PHE A 75 1.02 -8.90 -2.81
N ALA A 76 1.96 -7.99 -3.05
CA ALA A 76 2.10 -6.78 -2.25
C ALA A 76 0.86 -5.88 -2.34
N MET A 77 0.39 -5.55 -3.54
CA MET A 77 -0.73 -4.63 -3.74
C MET A 77 -2.03 -5.16 -3.14
N TRP A 78 -2.41 -6.40 -3.48
CA TRP A 78 -3.64 -6.99 -2.95
C TRP A 78 -3.53 -7.25 -1.45
N GLY A 79 -2.33 -7.62 -0.98
CA GLY A 79 -2.05 -7.71 0.44
C GLY A 79 -2.27 -6.38 1.17
N PHE A 80 -1.78 -5.25 0.64
CA PHE A 80 -2.06 -3.95 1.24
C PHE A 80 -3.55 -3.62 1.28
N ILE A 81 -4.30 -3.93 0.21
CA ILE A 81 -5.76 -3.66 0.17
C ILE A 81 -6.50 -4.49 1.22
N VAL A 82 -6.19 -5.79 1.31
CA VAL A 82 -6.83 -6.69 2.28
C VAL A 82 -6.44 -6.31 3.71
N LEU A 83 -5.16 -6.10 3.97
CA LEU A 83 -4.65 -5.81 5.32
C LEU A 83 -5.00 -4.41 5.83
N VAL A 84 -5.58 -3.53 5.02
CA VAL A 84 -6.19 -2.28 5.52
C VAL A 84 -7.26 -2.57 6.57
N LEU A 85 -7.98 -3.69 6.48
CA LEU A 85 -8.94 -4.12 7.51
C LEU A 85 -8.24 -4.28 8.86
N THR A 86 -7.16 -5.06 8.91
CA THR A 86 -6.34 -5.24 10.12
C THR A 86 -5.79 -3.92 10.68
N ILE A 87 -5.42 -2.96 9.82
CA ILE A 87 -4.92 -1.64 10.25
C ILE A 87 -6.06 -0.85 10.91
N ILE A 88 -7.25 -0.83 10.31
CA ILE A 88 -8.42 -0.15 10.87
C ILE A 88 -8.77 -0.74 12.24
N GLU A 89 -8.77 -2.07 12.36
CA GLU A 89 -9.03 -2.75 13.62
C GLU A 89 -7.98 -2.47 14.68
N THR A 90 -6.70 -2.44 14.30
CA THR A 90 -5.59 -2.10 15.19
C THR A 90 -5.72 -0.65 15.69
N VAL A 91 -6.07 0.29 14.82
CA VAL A 91 -6.30 1.69 15.20
C VAL A 91 -7.48 1.79 16.16
N GLY A 92 -8.60 1.14 15.87
CA GLY A 92 -9.76 1.13 16.78
C GLY A 92 -9.46 0.42 18.11
N ALA A 93 -8.62 -0.62 18.10
CA ALA A 93 -8.18 -1.31 19.31
C ALA A 93 -7.40 -0.38 20.25
N VAL A 94 -6.62 0.54 19.68
CA VAL A 94 -5.82 1.51 20.43
C VAL A 94 -6.65 2.69 20.93
N PHE A 95 -7.58 3.22 20.12
CA PHE A 95 -8.26 4.50 20.44
C PHE A 95 -9.71 4.38 20.91
N ILE A 96 -10.38 3.24 20.67
CA ILE A 96 -11.81 3.08 20.97
C ILE A 96 -11.98 2.06 22.10
N SER A 97 -11.54 0.81 21.87
CA SER A 97 -11.64 -0.28 22.85
C SER A 97 -10.77 -1.44 22.41
N GLN A 98 -10.10 -2.13 23.33
CA GLN A 98 -9.22 -3.26 22.98
C GLN A 98 -9.91 -4.37 22.16
N GLN A 99 -11.23 -4.50 22.27
CA GLN A 99 -12.05 -5.49 21.57
C GLN A 99 -12.69 -4.95 20.28
N PHE A 100 -12.27 -3.77 19.81
CA PHE A 100 -12.80 -3.17 18.59
C PHE A 100 -12.62 -4.11 17.40
N ALA A 101 -13.67 -4.24 16.61
CA ALA A 101 -13.71 -4.99 15.37
C ALA A 101 -14.63 -4.27 14.41
N ILE A 102 -14.39 -4.36 13.11
CA ILE A 102 -15.26 -3.72 12.12
C ILE A 102 -16.66 -4.36 12.22
N PRO A 103 -17.74 -3.57 12.31
CA PRO A 103 -19.09 -4.11 12.37
C PRO A 103 -19.36 -5.09 11.24
N PHE A 104 -20.15 -6.13 11.53
CA PHE A 104 -20.51 -7.22 10.62
C PHE A 104 -19.38 -8.17 10.22
N ILE A 105 -18.19 -7.67 9.86
CA ILE A 105 -17.14 -8.48 9.20
C ILE A 105 -15.92 -8.80 10.08
N GLY A 106 -15.62 -8.00 11.09
CA GLY A 106 -14.36 -8.07 11.85
C GLY A 106 -14.16 -9.30 12.74
N ARG A 107 -15.14 -10.21 12.78
CA ARG A 107 -15.05 -11.48 13.53
C ARG A 107 -15.26 -12.70 12.64
N TRP A 108 -15.29 -12.53 11.32
CA TRP A 108 -15.50 -13.63 10.39
C TRP A 108 -14.22 -14.43 10.20
N ALA A 109 -14.26 -15.73 10.49
CA ALA A 109 -13.11 -16.63 10.33
C ALA A 109 -12.57 -16.64 8.89
N VAL A 110 -13.46 -16.51 7.89
CA VAL A 110 -13.07 -16.46 6.47
C VAL A 110 -12.22 -15.22 6.17
N ILE A 111 -12.56 -14.07 6.75
CA ILE A 111 -11.82 -12.83 6.51
C ILE A 111 -10.45 -12.90 7.18
N GLY A 112 -10.38 -13.35 8.45
CA GLY A 112 -9.11 -13.57 9.12
C GLY A 112 -8.20 -14.57 8.38
N PHE A 113 -8.78 -15.66 7.85
CA PHE A 113 -8.01 -16.60 7.02
C PHE A 113 -7.48 -15.96 5.74
N ILE A 114 -8.28 -15.13 5.06
CA ILE A 114 -7.83 -14.41 3.86
C ILE A 114 -6.68 -13.44 4.22
N GLU A 115 -6.82 -12.70 5.33
CA GLU A 115 -5.76 -11.82 5.84
C GLU A 115 -4.46 -12.59 6.12
N ASP A 116 -4.53 -13.72 6.83
CA ASP A 116 -3.37 -14.57 7.12
C ASP A 116 -2.67 -15.06 5.85
N VAL A 117 -3.45 -15.50 4.85
CA VAL A 117 -2.91 -15.89 3.54
C VAL A 117 -2.19 -14.72 2.88
N PHE A 118 -2.79 -13.52 2.88
CA PHE A 118 -2.16 -12.34 2.30
C PHE A 118 -0.93 -11.86 3.06
N ILE A 119 -0.87 -12.01 4.40
CA ILE A 119 0.35 -11.75 5.18
C ILE A 119 1.49 -12.62 4.66
N VAL A 120 1.24 -13.93 4.48
CA VAL A 120 2.25 -14.85 3.94
C VAL A 120 2.65 -14.48 2.52
N LEU A 121 1.68 -14.17 1.64
CA LEU A 121 1.96 -13.77 0.26
C LEU A 121 2.78 -12.47 0.18
N VAL A 122 2.49 -11.48 1.03
CA VAL A 122 3.27 -10.23 1.12
C VAL A 122 4.69 -10.53 1.58
N LEU A 123 4.88 -11.40 2.57
CA LEU A 123 6.23 -11.81 3.01
C LEU A 123 7.01 -12.49 1.89
N VAL A 124 6.37 -13.36 1.11
CA VAL A 124 6.97 -13.99 -0.09
C VAL A 124 7.33 -12.94 -1.13
N GLY A 125 6.42 -12.01 -1.45
CA GLY A 125 6.67 -10.92 -2.39
C GLY A 125 7.84 -10.03 -1.96
N LEU A 126 7.91 -9.69 -0.66
CA LEU A 126 9.01 -8.93 -0.08
C LEU A 126 10.34 -9.68 -0.21
N ALA A 127 10.36 -11.00 0.04
CA ALA A 127 11.55 -11.82 -0.13
C ALA A 127 12.01 -11.82 -1.60
N ILE A 128 11.09 -11.96 -2.56
CA ILE A 128 11.40 -11.89 -4.00
C ILE A 128 12.02 -10.52 -4.34
N PHE A 129 11.39 -9.41 -3.90
CA PHE A 129 11.93 -8.07 -4.15
C PHE A 129 13.30 -7.86 -3.50
N ALA A 130 13.52 -8.39 -2.29
CA ALA A 130 14.80 -8.31 -1.62
C ALA A 130 15.88 -9.07 -2.41
N VAL A 131 15.59 -10.28 -2.88
CA VAL A 131 16.51 -11.07 -3.72
C VAL A 131 16.83 -10.33 -5.01
N ILE A 132 15.82 -9.82 -5.73
CA ILE A 132 16.03 -9.01 -6.94
C ILE A 132 16.94 -7.82 -6.59
N ARG A 133 16.61 -7.04 -5.57
CA ARG A 133 17.36 -5.85 -5.17
C ARG A 133 18.84 -6.14 -4.88
N LEU A 134 19.12 -7.26 -4.23
CA LEU A 134 20.49 -7.70 -3.89
C LEU A 134 21.27 -8.18 -5.11
N ARG A 135 20.59 -8.83 -6.07
CA ARG A 135 21.20 -9.33 -7.31
C ARG A 135 21.45 -8.22 -8.33
N THR A 136 20.52 -7.28 -8.50
CA THR A 136 20.57 -6.32 -9.61
C THR A 136 21.40 -5.06 -9.30
N GLN A 137 22.03 -4.95 -8.12
CA GLN A 137 22.91 -3.85 -7.65
C GLN A 137 22.93 -2.57 -8.53
N PRO A 138 21.83 -1.80 -8.62
CA PRO A 138 21.74 -0.65 -9.54
C PRO A 138 22.79 0.43 -9.29
N ALA A 139 23.32 0.51 -8.05
CA ALA A 139 24.42 1.41 -7.70
C ALA A 139 25.75 1.07 -8.40
N LYS A 140 25.94 -0.18 -8.85
CA LYS A 140 27.14 -0.63 -9.57
C LYS A 140 26.96 -0.66 -11.10
N GLN A 141 25.72 -0.52 -11.58
CA GLN A 141 25.42 -0.61 -13.00
C GLN A 141 25.64 0.70 -13.75
N GLY A 142 25.90 1.82 -13.05
CA GLY A 142 25.98 3.15 -13.66
C GLY A 142 24.62 3.61 -14.20
N ARG A 143 24.42 4.92 -14.37
CA ARG A 143 23.30 5.40 -15.19
C ARG A 143 23.64 5.03 -16.63
N TYR A 144 23.02 3.98 -17.17
CA TYR A 144 22.91 3.85 -18.62
C TYR A 144 22.07 5.04 -19.07
N SER A 145 22.76 6.04 -19.63
CA SER A 145 22.16 7.21 -20.28
C SER A 145 21.69 6.86 -21.68
#